data_AF-A0AAV5MX89-F1
#
_entry.id   AF-A0AAV5MX89-F1
#
_cell.length_a   1.000
_cell.length_b   1.000
_cell.length_c   1.000
_cell.angle_alpha   90.00
_cell.angle_beta   90.00
_cell.angle_gamma   90.00
#
_symmetry.space_group_name_H-M   'P 1'
#
loop_
_entity.id
_entity.type
_entity.pdbx_description
1 polymer ?
#
loop_
_entity_poly.entity_id
_entity_poly.type
_entity_poly.pdbx_seq_one_letter_code
_entity_poly.pdbx_strand_id
1 'polypeptide(L)' 'MTHNLADLNAEDREKVDIDLHASGIAYKERYGMPFNYRDIEAIIPKAQLDYFKERVEFFRSNPYRLGKLPYNPGEK' A
#
# COMPACT_ATOMS: atom_id res chain seq x y z
N MET A 1 10.70 -8.59 22.89
CA MET A 1 9.56 -8.59 21.95
C MET A 1 10.12 -8.82 20.57
N THR A 2 9.82 -9.96 19.96
CA THR A 2 10.29 -10.30 18.61
C THR A 2 9.41 -9.60 17.59
N HIS A 3 9.96 -8.65 16.83
CA HIS A 3 9.27 -7.98 15.71
C HIS A 3 9.32 -8.82 14.43
N ASN A 4 9.23 -10.15 14.54
CA ASN A 4 9.35 -11.05 13.40
C ASN A 4 7.98 -11.21 12.72
N LEU A 5 7.84 -10.66 11.52
CA LEU A 5 6.65 -10.88 10.68
C LEU A 5 6.40 -12.36 10.36
N ALA A 6 7.45 -13.18 10.38
CA ALA A 6 7.36 -14.61 10.14
C ALA A 6 6.67 -15.39 11.28
N ASP A 7 6.68 -14.83 12.49
CA ASP A 7 6.06 -15.42 13.69
C ASP A 7 4.56 -15.07 13.79
N LEU A 8 4.10 -14.13 12.97
CA LEU A 8 2.70 -13.72 12.93
C LEU A 8 1.81 -14.80 12.30
N ASN A 9 0.57 -14.84 12.78
CA ASN A 9 -0.49 -15.68 12.23
C ASN A 9 -0.76 -15.29 10.76
N ALA A 10 -1.28 -16.24 9.97
CA ALA A 10 -1.52 -16.02 8.54
C ALA A 10 -2.43 -14.81 8.28
N GLU A 11 -3.43 -14.58 9.14
CA GLU A 11 -4.37 -13.46 9.03
C GLU A 11 -3.69 -12.09 9.25
N ASP A 12 -2.80 -11.99 10.24
CA ASP A 12 -2.07 -10.75 10.51
C ASP A 12 -1.05 -10.45 9.40
N ARG A 13 -0.45 -11.50 8.84
CA ARG A 13 0.43 -11.37 7.68
C ARG A 13 -0.32 -10.85 6.46
N GLU A 14 -1.53 -11.36 6.22
CA GLU A 14 -2.38 -10.94 5.11
C GLU A 14 -2.84 -9.47 5.27
N LYS A 15 -3.14 -9.03 6.50
CA LYS A 15 -3.44 -7.61 6.79
C LYS A 15 -2.25 -6.70 6.50
N VAL A 16 -1.04 -7.13 6.83
CA VAL A 16 0.20 -6.37 6.54
C VAL A 16 0.47 -6.30 5.04
N ASP A 17 0.21 -7.38 4.31
CA ASP A 17 0.36 -7.42 2.85
C ASP A 17 -0.61 -6.44 2.16
N ILE A 18 -1.86 -6.39 2.60
CA ILE A 18 -2.84 -5.42 2.11
C ILE A 18 -2.43 -3.98 2.40
N ASP A 19 -1.90 -3.74 3.60
CA ASP A 19 -1.39 -2.43 3.98
C ASP A 19 -0.23 -1.98 3.09
N LEU A 20 0.63 -2.93 2.71
CA LEU A 20 1.72 -2.70 1.76
C LEU A 20 1.19 -2.35 0.37
N HIS A 21 0.16 -3.05 -0.11
CA HIS A 21 -0.49 -2.72 -1.39
C HIS A 21 -1.17 -1.34 -1.36
N ALA A 22 -1.88 -1.02 -0.28
CA ALA A 22 -2.56 0.27 -0.10
C ALA A 22 -1.58 1.45 -0.02
N SER A 23 -0.50 1.30 0.75
CA SER A 23 0.56 2.32 0.86
C SER A 23 1.31 2.50 -0.47
N GLY A 24 1.54 1.41 -1.21
CA GLY A 24 2.15 1.45 -2.54
C GLY A 24 1.34 2.26 -3.57
N ILE A 25 0.00 2.19 -3.51
CA ILE A 25 -0.87 3.02 -4.36
C ILE A 25 -0.76 4.49 -3.97
N ALA A 26 -0.93 4.80 -2.69
CA ALA A 26 -0.85 6.18 -2.22
C ALA A 26 0.52 6.80 -2.53
N TYR A 27 1.59 6.00 -2.48
CA TYR A 27 2.91 6.40 -2.92
C TYR A 27 2.92 6.68 -4.43
N LYS A 28 2.57 5.70 -5.29
CA LYS A 28 2.59 5.87 -6.75
C LYS A 28 1.74 7.05 -7.23
N GLU A 29 0.55 7.22 -6.65
CA GLU A 29 -0.37 8.33 -6.91
C GLU A 29 0.27 9.70 -6.55
N ARG A 30 1.03 9.80 -5.46
CA ARG A 30 1.73 11.03 -5.07
C ARG A 30 2.92 11.39 -5.95
N TYR A 31 3.70 10.37 -6.33
CA TYR A 31 4.91 10.57 -7.14
C TYR A 31 4.60 10.64 -8.64
N GLY A 32 3.32 10.56 -9.04
CA GLY A 32 2.92 10.59 -10.45
C GLY A 32 3.37 9.35 -11.23
N MET A 33 3.67 8.24 -10.53
CA MET A 33 4.01 6.97 -11.17
C MET A 33 2.73 6.33 -11.73
N PRO A 34 2.77 5.79 -12.96
CA PRO A 34 1.64 5.05 -13.49
C PRO A 34 1.40 3.79 -12.65
N PHE A 35 0.15 3.54 -12.28
CA PHE A 35 -0.25 2.35 -11.58
C PHE A 35 -1.64 1.89 -12.06
N ASN A 36 -1.91 0.59 -11.96
CA ASN A 36 -3.18 0.02 -12.38
C ASN A 36 -3.94 -0.53 -11.16
N TYR A 37 -5.05 0.11 -10.81
CA TYR A 37 -5.90 -0.32 -9.70
C TYR A 37 -6.45 -1.73 -9.91
N ARG A 38 -6.79 -2.06 -11.16
CA ARG A 38 -7.47 -3.31 -11.52
C ARG A 38 -6.59 -4.55 -11.32
N ASP A 39 -5.28 -4.42 -11.53
CA ASP A 39 -4.32 -5.49 -11.25
C ASP A 39 -4.24 -5.76 -9.74
N ILE A 40 -4.30 -4.71 -8.92
CA ILE A 40 -4.22 -4.83 -7.46
C ILE A 40 -5.52 -5.42 -6.89
N GLU A 41 -6.67 -4.99 -7.38
CA GLU A 41 -7.97 -5.58 -7.02
C GLU A 41 -8.10 -7.06 -7.43
N ALA A 42 -7.36 -7.50 -8.46
CA ALA A 42 -7.32 -8.90 -8.87
C ALA A 42 -6.43 -9.78 -7.97
N ILE A 43 -5.45 -9.17 -7.31
CA ILE A 43 -4.55 -9.85 -6.36
C ILE A 43 -5.22 -10.01 -4.99
N ILE A 44 -5.97 -8.99 -4.55
CA ILE A 44 -6.57 -8.98 -3.22
C ILE A 44 -7.86 -9.81 -3.19
N PRO A 45 -8.03 -10.75 -2.24
CA PRO A 45 -9.26 -11.51 -2.10
C PRO A 45 -10.45 -10.60 -1.76
N LYS A 46 -11.63 -10.90 -2.30
CA LYS A 46 -12.84 -10.05 -2.18
C LYS A 46 -13.24 -9.74 -0.74
N ALA A 47 -12.98 -10.68 0.19
CA ALA A 47 -13.27 -10.50 1.61
C ALA A 47 -12.47 -9.36 2.25
N GLN A 48 -11.31 -9.02 1.69
CA GLN A 48 -10.42 -8.00 2.22
C GLN A 48 -10.38 -6.72 1.39
N LEU A 49 -11.16 -6.65 0.30
CA LEU A 49 -11.32 -5.42 -0.50
C LEU A 49 -11.86 -4.26 0.34
N ASP A 50 -12.73 -4.54 1.30
CA ASP A 50 -13.29 -3.54 2.21
C ASP A 50 -12.20 -2.92 3.08
N TYR A 51 -11.40 -3.76 3.73
CA TYR A 51 -10.23 -3.34 4.50
C TYR A 51 -9.21 -2.58 3.64
N PHE A 52 -8.93 -3.07 2.43
CA PHE A 52 -8.02 -2.39 1.50
C PHE A 52 -8.48 -0.97 1.15
N LYS A 53 -9.78 -0.76 0.89
CA LYS A 53 -10.33 0.58 0.60
C LYS A 53 -10.13 1.52 1.79
N GLU A 54 -10.44 1.08 3.00
CA GLU A 54 -10.25 1.87 4.21
C GLU A 54 -8.76 2.26 4.40
N ARG A 55 -7.84 1.32 4.16
CA ARG A 55 -6.39 1.60 4.23
C ARG A 55 -5.93 2.56 3.15
N VAL A 56 -6.40 2.43 1.93
CA VAL A 56 -6.11 3.38 0.84
C VAL A 56 -6.57 4.80 1.21
N GLU A 57 -7.78 4.95 1.75
CA GLU A 57 -8.29 6.24 2.22
C GLU A 57 -7.47 6.79 3.39
N PHE A 58 -7.03 5.93 4.31
CA PHE A 58 -6.11 6.31 5.39
C PHE A 58 -4.78 6.85 4.85
N PHE A 59 -4.16 6.20 3.87
CA PHE A 59 -2.89 6.65 3.29
C PHE A 59 -3.02 7.91 2.42
N ARG A 60 -4.18 8.10 1.77
CA ARG A 60 -4.54 9.35 1.08
C ARG A 60 -4.75 10.49 2.07
N SER A 61 -5.35 10.22 3.23
CA SER A 61 -5.63 11.18 4.31
C SER A 61 -4.40 11.60 5.12
N ASN A 62 -3.27 10.89 4.97
CA ASN A 62 -2.01 11.24 5.60
C ASN A 62 -0.98 11.88 4.63
N PRO A 63 -1.30 12.94 3.85
CA PRO A 63 -0.40 13.54 2.88
C PRO A 63 0.78 14.31 3.47
N TYR A 64 0.71 14.67 4.75
CA TYR A 64 1.52 15.74 5.31
C TYR A 64 2.79 15.30 6.08
N ARG A 65 3.10 14.00 6.16
CA ARG A 65 4.28 13.51 6.93
C ARG A 65 5.51 13.14 6.09
N LEU A 66 5.38 13.05 4.77
CA LEU A 66 6.46 12.61 3.87
C LEU A 66 6.75 13.70 2.84
N GLY A 67 8.03 14.04 2.67
CA GLY A 67 8.47 15.01 1.66
C GLY A 67 8.21 14.51 0.25
N LYS A 68 7.81 15.40 -0.66
CA LYS A 68 7.70 15.10 -2.09
C LYS A 68 9.11 15.13 -2.68
N LEU A 69 9.70 13.96 -2.98
CA LEU A 69 10.83 13.92 -3.92
C LEU A 69 10.28 13.98 -5.35
N PRO A 70 10.89 14.76 -6.26
CA PRO A 70 10.55 14.70 -7.66
C PRO A 70 10.87 13.29 -8.20
N TYR A 71 9.90 12.64 -8.83
CA TYR A 71 10.13 11.39 -9.53
C TYR A 71 10.71 11.67 -10.92
N ASN A 72 12.02 11.45 -11.07
CA ASN A 72 12.67 11.44 -12.38
C ASN A 72 12.85 9.97 -12.82
N PRO A 73 12.08 9.46 -13.80
CA PRO A 73 12.16 8.08 -14.28
C PRO A 73 13.48 7.70 -15.01
N GLY A 74 14.57 8.45 -14.78
CA GLY A 74 15.83 8.30 -15.52
C GLY A 74 17.11 8.70 -14.79
N GLU A 75 17.08 9.03 -13.50
CA GLU A 75 18.33 9.19 -12.73
C GLU A 75 18.86 7.79 -12.36
N LYS A 76 19.86 7.35 -13.13
CA LYS A 76 20.69 6.18 -12.85
C LYS A 76 21.87 6.56 -11.96
#